data_AF-A0A852WVZ3-F1
#
_entry.id   AF-A0A852WVZ3-F1
#
_cell.length_a   1.000
_cell.length_b   1.000
_cell.length_c   1.000
_cell.angle_alpha   90.00
_cell.angle_beta   90.00
_cell.angle_gamma   90.00
#
_symmetry.space_group_name_H-M   'P 1'
#
loop_
_entity.id
_entity.type
_entity.pdbx_description
1 polymer ?
#
loop_
_entity_poly.entity_id
_entity_poly.type
_entity_poly.pdbx_seq_one_letter_code
_entity_poly.pdbx_strand_id
1 'polypeptide(L)'
;MTTTRRTIPITVDTQNEHRFLDVPFEVPPGTDSLEVVIRFDGSNAGIDLGCEGASGWRGWSGGARTEFLIHPADATPGYLPGAPEAGEWKVVLGLHRVPSEGVQVEVEISIPASRAVPPIPDAAPATRAMRGSDRGLPAEPGLTWFAGDFHGHTIHSDGRLPIGGLAALGVASGLDFMAVTDHNTVSHHTHLPAEGAKHGITLLPGQEVTTHRGHANAFGDIGWIDFREPAQRWVDEVDRRGGILSINHPISGDCSWLHRLERRPAAVELWHSTWYLELISTAPFAWFRTWPEGATLLGGSDTHMLEEPQRPGTPTTWVAATDASAEAILEGVRAGRTAITGSGSFDGTVLMPELMRAPALVRLGGEVVAVDAEGLVLVDGFGRRRSVRSAREAFAADPADGPFHLVLADRRIMALCA
;
A
#
# COMPACT_ATOMS: atom_id res chain seq x y z
N MET A 1 -3.04 39.13 5.75
CA MET A 1 -3.00 38.08 4.73
C MET A 1 -2.04 38.54 3.64
N THR A 2 -0.93 37.82 3.51
CA THR A 2 0.09 38.04 2.50
C THR A 2 0.00 36.89 1.50
N THR A 3 -0.15 37.22 0.22
CA THR A 3 -0.16 36.23 -0.86
C THR A 3 1.05 36.48 -1.75
N THR A 4 1.86 35.42 -1.95
CA THR A 4 3.01 35.45 -2.85
C THR A 4 2.72 34.54 -4.04
N ARG A 5 3.00 35.01 -5.26
CA ARG A 5 2.90 34.22 -6.49
C ARG A 5 4.24 34.13 -7.17
N ARG A 6 4.58 32.95 -7.67
CA ARG A 6 5.77 32.70 -8.48
C ARG A 6 5.39 31.84 -9.67
N THR A 7 5.78 32.26 -10.87
CA THR A 7 5.63 31.44 -12.08
C THR A 7 6.99 30.85 -12.43
N ILE A 8 7.04 29.53 -12.58
CA ILE A 8 8.26 28.77 -12.77
C ILE A 8 8.17 28.07 -14.13
N PRO A 9 9.08 28.36 -15.07
CA PRO A 9 9.20 27.57 -16.29
C PRO A 9 9.84 26.23 -15.96
N ILE A 10 9.15 25.15 -16.28
CA ILE A 10 9.64 23.78 -16.09
C ILE A 10 9.84 23.14 -17.46
N THR A 11 11.04 22.62 -17.69
CA THR A 11 11.41 21.91 -18.92
C THR A 11 11.75 20.45 -18.62
N VAL A 12 11.94 19.66 -19.67
CA VAL A 12 12.45 18.29 -19.55
C VAL A 12 13.84 18.28 -18.89
N ASP A 13 14.68 19.29 -19.13
CA ASP A 13 15.97 19.42 -18.45
C ASP A 13 15.79 19.66 -16.95
N THR A 14 14.83 20.52 -16.55
CA THR A 14 14.47 20.68 -15.14
C THR A 14 14.02 19.36 -14.52
N GLN A 15 13.20 18.57 -15.21
CA GLN A 15 12.78 17.24 -14.74
C GLN A 15 13.94 16.26 -14.57
N ASN A 16 14.92 16.30 -15.48
CA ASN A 16 16.08 15.42 -15.45
C ASN A 16 17.05 15.78 -14.31
N GLU A 17 17.23 17.07 -14.04
CA GLU A 17 18.11 17.56 -12.96
C GLU A 17 17.44 17.49 -11.58
N HIS A 18 16.13 17.78 -11.53
CA HIS A 18 15.39 17.97 -10.30
C HIS A 18 14.04 17.26 -10.36
N ARG A 19 14.04 15.94 -10.13
CA ARG A 19 12.78 15.17 -10.13
C ARG A 19 11.77 15.67 -9.08
N PHE A 20 12.28 16.22 -7.98
CA PHE A 20 11.54 16.92 -6.95
C PHE A 20 12.12 18.33 -6.83
N LEU A 21 11.38 19.32 -7.32
CA LEU A 21 11.82 20.70 -7.38
C LEU A 21 11.31 21.46 -6.15
N ASP A 22 12.25 21.97 -5.34
CA ASP A 22 11.95 22.79 -4.18
C ASP A 22 11.67 24.25 -4.59
N VAL A 23 10.57 24.81 -4.07
CA VAL A 23 10.21 26.22 -4.21
C VAL A 23 10.19 26.85 -2.81
N PRO A 24 11.30 27.50 -2.39
CA PRO A 24 11.45 27.97 -1.01
C PRO A 24 10.62 29.24 -0.73
N PHE A 25 10.07 29.36 0.47
CA PHE A 25 9.36 30.54 0.97
C PHE A 25 9.54 30.70 2.47
N GLU A 26 9.42 31.93 2.96
CA GLU A 26 9.57 32.24 4.39
C GLU A 26 8.23 32.21 5.11
N VAL A 27 8.18 31.50 6.24
CA VAL A 27 7.06 31.50 7.18
C VAL A 27 7.41 32.39 8.39
N PRO A 28 6.73 33.54 8.58
CA PRO A 28 6.98 34.41 9.72
C PRO A 28 6.63 33.77 11.07
N PRO A 29 7.30 34.18 12.17
CA PRO A 29 6.88 33.80 13.52
C PRO A 29 5.43 34.15 13.82
N GLY A 30 4.71 33.24 14.49
CA GLY A 30 3.29 33.43 14.82
C GLY A 30 2.35 33.22 13.62
N THR A 31 2.77 32.47 12.61
CA THR A 31 1.87 32.06 11.53
C THR A 31 0.92 30.99 12.02
N ASP A 32 -0.38 31.25 11.89
CA ASP A 32 -1.41 30.33 12.39
C ASP A 32 -1.83 29.31 11.32
N SER A 33 -1.70 29.62 10.04
CA SER A 33 -2.05 28.70 8.94
C SER A 33 -1.37 29.09 7.63
N LEU A 34 -1.33 28.15 6.69
CA LEU A 34 -0.88 28.42 5.33
C LEU A 34 -1.73 27.66 4.31
N GLU A 35 -1.77 28.20 3.11
CA GLU A 35 -2.44 27.63 1.95
C GLU A 35 -1.51 27.74 0.75
N VAL A 36 -1.40 26.66 -0.01
CA VAL A 36 -0.63 26.60 -1.25
C VAL A 36 -1.55 26.12 -2.36
N VAL A 37 -1.48 26.79 -3.51
CA VAL A 37 -2.18 26.42 -4.74
C VAL A 37 -1.18 26.42 -5.89
N ILE A 38 -1.18 25.36 -6.70
CA ILE A 38 -0.44 25.30 -7.96
C ILE A 38 -1.39 25.37 -9.15
N ARG A 39 -0.96 26.02 -10.23
CA ARG A 39 -1.72 26.10 -11.49
C ARG A 39 -0.81 25.85 -12.68
N PHE A 40 -1.25 24.97 -13.57
CA PHE A 40 -0.54 24.60 -14.79
C PHE A 40 -1.52 23.95 -15.79
N ASP A 41 -1.10 23.78 -17.03
CA ASP A 41 -1.86 23.02 -18.03
C ASP A 41 -1.69 21.51 -17.82
N GLY A 42 -2.66 20.91 -17.11
CA GLY A 42 -2.68 19.48 -16.80
C GLY A 42 -3.06 18.57 -17.98
N SER A 43 -3.42 19.11 -19.15
CA SER A 43 -3.76 18.28 -20.31
C SER A 43 -2.58 17.43 -20.77
N ASN A 44 -1.37 18.01 -20.70
CA ASN A 44 -0.13 17.37 -21.16
C ASN A 44 0.96 17.26 -20.07
N ALA A 45 0.83 17.97 -18.95
CA ALA A 45 1.77 17.88 -17.82
C ALA A 45 1.19 17.10 -16.63
N GLY A 46 2.08 16.57 -15.79
CA GLY A 46 1.77 15.95 -14.51
C GLY A 46 2.74 16.49 -13.47
N ILE A 47 2.24 17.33 -12.57
CA ILE A 47 3.00 17.96 -11.49
C ILE A 47 2.39 17.52 -10.17
N ASP A 48 3.19 16.83 -9.37
CA ASP A 48 2.82 16.41 -8.04
C ASP A 48 3.06 17.53 -7.04
N LEU A 49 2.31 17.53 -5.93
CA LEU A 49 2.39 18.53 -4.89
C LEU A 49 2.72 17.91 -3.52
N GLY A 50 3.67 18.52 -2.83
CA GLY A 50 3.96 18.28 -1.42
C GLY A 50 4.59 19.49 -0.75
N CYS A 51 4.95 19.34 0.53
CA CYS A 51 5.71 20.36 1.22
C CYS A 51 6.61 19.85 2.35
N GLU A 52 7.67 20.61 2.57
CA GLU A 52 8.60 20.44 3.68
C GLU A 52 8.60 21.75 4.48
N GLY A 53 8.35 21.63 5.78
CA GLY A 53 8.43 22.74 6.72
C GLY A 53 9.82 22.87 7.33
N ALA A 54 10.03 23.92 8.12
CA ALA A 54 11.34 24.20 8.73
C ALA A 54 11.85 23.06 9.66
N SER A 55 10.94 22.21 10.15
CA SER A 55 11.28 21.05 11.00
C SER A 55 11.23 19.69 10.27
N GLY A 56 10.98 19.68 8.95
CA GLY A 56 10.94 18.46 8.14
C GLY A 56 9.66 18.29 7.34
N TRP A 57 9.44 17.06 6.85
CA TRP A 57 8.36 16.75 5.92
C TRP A 57 6.97 17.05 6.50
N ARG A 58 6.10 17.69 5.71
CA ARG A 58 4.75 18.08 6.13
C ARG A 58 3.66 17.36 5.34
N GLY A 59 3.92 16.87 4.14
CA GLY A 59 2.94 16.09 3.41
C GLY A 59 3.17 15.97 1.92
N TRP A 60 2.38 15.09 1.31
CA TRP A 60 2.37 14.78 -0.10
C TRP A 60 0.93 14.52 -0.53
N SER A 61 0.55 14.99 -1.70
CA SER A 61 -0.70 14.62 -2.37
C SER A 61 -0.48 14.01 -3.75
N GLY A 62 0.77 13.87 -4.20
CA GLY A 62 1.04 13.46 -5.57
C GLY A 62 0.34 14.37 -6.57
N GLY A 63 -0.09 13.80 -7.69
CA GLY A 63 -0.95 14.46 -8.67
C GLY A 63 -2.44 14.50 -8.28
N ALA A 64 -2.82 14.01 -7.09
CA ALA A 64 -4.24 13.95 -6.68
C ALA A 64 -4.82 15.32 -6.34
N ARG A 65 -3.96 16.31 -6.01
CA ARG A 65 -4.39 17.65 -5.61
C ARG A 65 -3.46 18.71 -6.20
N THR A 66 -4.03 19.88 -6.47
CA THR A 66 -3.30 21.09 -6.86
C THR A 66 -3.30 22.14 -5.74
N GLU A 67 -3.80 21.80 -4.56
CA GLU A 67 -3.85 22.70 -3.42
C GLU A 67 -3.81 21.93 -2.10
N PHE A 68 -3.29 22.58 -1.06
CA PHE A 68 -3.39 22.10 0.31
C PHE A 68 -3.46 23.28 1.30
N LEU A 69 -4.01 23.00 2.48
CA LEU A 69 -3.98 23.89 3.62
C LEU A 69 -3.41 23.17 4.85
N ILE A 70 -2.71 23.92 5.69
CA ILE A 70 -2.24 23.48 7.00
C ILE A 70 -2.69 24.51 8.03
N HIS A 71 -3.44 24.04 9.03
CA HIS A 71 -3.87 24.78 10.20
C HIS A 71 -3.39 24.05 11.47
N PRO A 72 -3.55 24.64 12.68
CA PRO A 72 -3.02 24.04 13.90
C PRO A 72 -3.72 22.74 14.29
N ALA A 73 -5.01 22.63 14.00
CA ALA A 73 -5.84 21.49 14.40
C ALA A 73 -6.10 20.49 13.26
N ASP A 74 -6.08 20.95 12.01
CA ASP A 74 -6.41 20.17 10.84
C ASP A 74 -5.54 20.58 9.62
N ALA A 75 -5.49 19.70 8.64
CA ALA A 75 -4.82 19.93 7.38
C ALA A 75 -5.55 19.17 6.26
N THR A 76 -5.30 19.57 5.02
CA THR A 76 -5.75 18.77 3.87
C THR A 76 -5.25 17.33 3.99
N PRO A 77 -6.09 16.30 3.76
CA PRO A 77 -5.63 14.91 3.73
C PRO A 77 -4.40 14.74 2.83
N GLY A 78 -3.38 14.07 3.36
CA GLY A 78 -2.04 13.98 2.78
C GLY A 78 -1.00 14.85 3.50
N TYR A 79 -1.45 15.80 4.32
CA TYR A 79 -0.61 16.73 5.07
C TYR A 79 -0.83 16.61 6.57
N LEU A 80 0.23 16.79 7.35
CA LEU A 80 0.19 16.80 8.81
C LEU A 80 -0.38 18.14 9.30
N PRO A 81 -1.30 18.14 10.28
CA PRO A 81 -1.74 19.36 10.97
C PRO A 81 -0.65 19.89 11.92
N GLY A 82 -0.80 21.13 12.37
CA GLY A 82 0.10 21.78 13.31
C GLY A 82 0.41 23.22 12.91
N ALA A 83 0.66 24.08 13.90
CA ALA A 83 0.98 25.48 13.66
C ALA A 83 2.25 25.56 12.78
N PRO A 84 2.21 26.27 11.64
CA PRO A 84 3.37 26.37 10.77
C PRO A 84 4.60 26.91 11.50
N GLU A 85 5.70 26.15 11.48
CA GLU A 85 6.94 26.52 12.13
C GLU A 85 7.58 27.73 11.43
N ALA A 86 8.11 28.68 12.20
CA ALA A 86 8.80 29.83 11.61
C ALA A 86 10.10 29.40 10.91
N GLY A 87 10.40 29.99 9.75
CA GLY A 87 11.62 29.76 8.98
C GLY A 87 11.36 29.43 7.51
N GLU A 88 12.38 28.91 6.84
CA GLU A 88 12.27 28.51 5.44
C GLU A 88 11.45 27.22 5.30
N TRP A 89 10.43 27.30 4.46
CA TRP A 89 9.61 26.19 4.00
C TRP A 89 9.82 25.98 2.51
N LYS A 90 9.42 24.81 2.02
CA LYS A 90 9.50 24.45 0.60
C LYS A 90 8.18 23.88 0.14
N VAL A 91 7.62 24.45 -0.93
CA VAL A 91 6.68 23.71 -1.76
C VAL A 91 7.51 22.76 -2.61
N VAL A 92 7.18 21.47 -2.60
CA VAL A 92 7.91 20.44 -3.34
C VAL A 92 7.06 20.03 -4.54
N LEU A 93 7.58 20.25 -5.74
CA LEU A 93 6.92 19.90 -7.00
C LEU A 93 7.53 18.61 -7.56
N GLY A 94 6.76 17.52 -7.61
CA GLY A 94 7.20 16.30 -8.29
C GLY A 94 6.99 16.42 -9.78
N LEU A 95 8.06 16.32 -10.55
CA LEU A 95 8.02 16.47 -12.00
C LEU A 95 7.73 15.10 -12.63
N HIS A 96 6.46 14.69 -12.60
CA HIS A 96 6.06 13.36 -13.08
C HIS A 96 6.08 13.27 -14.61
N ARG A 97 5.41 14.20 -15.29
CA ARG A 97 5.36 14.30 -16.76
C ARG A 97 5.53 15.75 -17.20
N VAL A 98 6.59 16.04 -17.94
CA VAL A 98 6.85 17.37 -18.50
C VAL A 98 6.87 17.27 -20.03
N PRO A 99 6.05 18.07 -20.75
CA PRO A 99 6.03 18.04 -22.21
C PRO A 99 7.30 18.67 -22.80
N SER A 100 7.60 18.36 -24.06
CA SER A 100 8.85 18.78 -24.74
C SER A 100 9.04 20.30 -24.83
N GLU A 101 7.93 21.02 -24.96
CA GLU A 101 7.84 22.47 -25.02
C GLU A 101 7.93 23.15 -23.63
N GLY A 102 7.94 22.34 -22.55
CA GLY A 102 7.88 22.82 -21.18
C GLY A 102 6.48 23.21 -20.71
N VAL A 103 6.35 23.47 -19.42
CA VAL A 103 5.10 23.91 -18.78
C VAL A 103 5.39 25.06 -17.82
N GLN A 104 4.47 26.02 -17.75
CA GLN A 104 4.52 27.08 -16.73
C GLN A 104 3.72 26.61 -15.52
N VAL A 105 4.37 26.55 -14.36
CA VAL A 105 3.71 26.26 -13.09
C VAL A 105 3.68 27.53 -12.25
N GLU A 106 2.48 28.03 -11.96
CA GLU A 106 2.28 29.08 -10.98
C GLU A 106 2.13 28.44 -9.60
N VAL A 107 2.91 28.90 -8.63
CA VAL A 107 2.79 28.56 -7.21
C VAL A 107 2.30 29.80 -6.46
N GLU A 108 1.15 29.69 -5.82
CA GLU A 108 0.55 30.72 -4.98
C GLU A 108 0.57 30.26 -3.53
N ILE A 109 1.07 31.12 -2.63
CA ILE A 109 1.21 30.84 -1.20
C ILE A 109 0.51 31.96 -0.43
N SER A 110 -0.46 31.60 0.42
CA SER A 110 -1.21 32.54 1.25
C SER A 110 -0.98 32.28 2.73
N ILE A 111 -0.59 33.34 3.46
CA ILE A 111 -0.34 33.33 4.91
C ILE A 111 -1.07 34.51 5.59
N PRO A 112 -2.03 34.28 6.52
CA PRO A 112 -2.64 32.98 6.81
C PRO A 112 -3.40 32.41 5.61
N ALA A 113 -3.82 31.15 5.70
CA ALA A 113 -4.70 30.51 4.73
C ALA A 113 -6.01 31.32 4.56
N SER A 114 -6.54 31.37 3.34
CA SER A 114 -7.79 32.10 3.03
C SER A 114 -9.05 31.30 3.36
N ARG A 115 -8.90 29.99 3.51
CA ARG A 115 -9.98 29.00 3.72
C ARG A 115 -9.69 28.11 4.93
N ALA A 116 -10.76 27.55 5.47
CA ALA A 116 -10.68 26.42 6.41
C ALA A 116 -10.44 25.12 5.65
N VAL A 117 -9.94 24.09 6.35
CA VAL A 117 -9.85 22.74 5.81
C VAL A 117 -11.29 22.21 5.63
N PRO A 118 -11.66 21.69 4.44
CA PRO A 118 -12.95 21.06 4.26
C PRO A 118 -13.13 19.85 5.20
N PRO A 119 -14.31 19.67 5.80
CA PRO A 119 -14.55 18.50 6.66
C PRO A 119 -14.44 17.22 5.85
N ILE A 120 -13.81 16.20 6.44
CA ILE A 120 -13.76 14.85 5.86
C ILE A 120 -15.12 14.18 6.09
N PRO A 121 -15.78 13.67 5.04
CA PRO A 121 -17.03 12.94 5.20
C PRO A 121 -16.85 11.71 6.09
N ASP A 122 -17.77 11.54 7.04
CA ASP A 122 -17.77 10.35 7.87
C ASP A 122 -18.35 9.14 7.11
N ALA A 123 -17.81 7.95 7.38
CA ALA A 123 -18.29 6.70 6.81
C ALA A 123 -19.06 5.89 7.86
N ALA A 124 -20.26 5.45 7.51
CA ALA A 124 -21.02 4.54 8.37
C ALA A 124 -20.34 3.16 8.41
N PRO A 125 -20.26 2.50 9.59
CA PRO A 125 -19.79 1.12 9.67
C PRO A 125 -20.61 0.18 8.78
N ALA A 126 -19.92 -0.69 8.04
CA ALA A 126 -20.57 -1.76 7.29
C ALA A 126 -21.01 -2.89 8.22
N THR A 127 -22.08 -3.60 7.84
CA THR A 127 -22.48 -4.82 8.54
C THR A 127 -21.49 -5.93 8.27
N ARG A 128 -20.85 -6.43 9.32
CA ARG A 128 -19.93 -7.55 9.23
C ARG A 128 -20.69 -8.87 9.21
N ALA A 129 -20.78 -9.51 8.04
CA ALA A 129 -21.47 -10.79 7.88
C ALA A 129 -20.63 -12.00 8.32
N MET A 130 -19.33 -11.96 8.05
CA MET A 130 -18.36 -12.99 8.43
C MET A 130 -16.98 -12.38 8.72
N ARG A 131 -16.13 -13.14 9.41
CA ARG A 131 -14.69 -12.86 9.52
C ARG A 131 -13.92 -13.92 8.74
N GLY A 132 -12.84 -13.53 8.06
CA GLY A 132 -11.93 -14.49 7.43
C GLY A 132 -11.41 -15.52 8.43
N SER A 133 -11.09 -15.08 9.66
CA SER A 133 -10.68 -15.96 10.76
C SER A 133 -11.71 -17.04 11.13
N ASP A 134 -13.00 -16.84 10.82
CA ASP A 134 -14.04 -17.85 11.07
C ASP A 134 -13.84 -19.11 10.22
N ARG A 135 -13.00 -19.03 9.17
CA ARG A 135 -12.65 -20.17 8.32
C ARG A 135 -11.97 -21.30 9.09
N GLY A 136 -11.18 -20.98 10.12
CA GLY A 136 -10.47 -21.98 10.90
C GLY A 136 -9.43 -22.76 10.10
N LEU A 137 -8.61 -22.07 9.29
CA LEU A 137 -7.49 -22.69 8.58
C LEU A 137 -6.53 -23.40 9.57
N PRO A 138 -5.90 -24.53 9.19
CA PRO A 138 -4.94 -25.23 10.04
C PRO A 138 -3.78 -24.33 10.46
N ALA A 139 -3.55 -24.20 11.77
CA ALA A 139 -2.51 -23.37 12.35
C ALA A 139 -1.77 -24.11 13.47
N GLU A 140 -0.56 -23.66 13.78
CA GLU A 140 0.18 -24.10 14.97
C GLU A 140 -0.59 -23.73 16.25
N PRO A 141 -0.39 -24.47 17.37
CA PRO A 141 -1.02 -24.15 18.64
C PRO A 141 -0.82 -22.68 19.06
N GLY A 142 -1.91 -22.01 19.40
CA GLY A 142 -1.89 -20.61 19.82
C GLY A 142 -1.90 -19.58 18.69
N LEU A 143 -1.94 -20.02 17.42
CA LEU A 143 -2.09 -19.15 16.26
C LEU A 143 -3.46 -19.31 15.60
N THR A 144 -3.94 -18.23 14.99
CA THR A 144 -5.12 -18.17 14.12
C THR A 144 -4.74 -17.50 12.81
N TRP A 145 -5.26 -17.97 11.68
CA TRP A 145 -5.12 -17.30 10.40
C TRP A 145 -6.16 -16.18 10.27
N PHE A 146 -5.68 -14.95 10.10
CA PHE A 146 -6.50 -13.77 9.87
C PHE A 146 -6.44 -13.38 8.40
N ALA A 147 -7.57 -13.04 7.79
CA ALA A 147 -7.62 -12.57 6.40
C ALA A 147 -7.44 -11.05 6.35
N GLY A 148 -6.66 -10.56 5.40
CA GLY A 148 -6.53 -9.13 5.19
C GLY A 148 -5.99 -8.75 3.82
N ASP A 149 -5.75 -7.46 3.71
CA ASP A 149 -5.21 -6.79 2.53
C ASP A 149 -4.03 -5.90 2.94
N PHE A 150 -2.94 -5.94 2.19
CA PHE A 150 -1.72 -5.17 2.48
C PHE A 150 -1.54 -3.94 1.60
N HIS A 151 -2.54 -3.57 0.78
CA HIS A 151 -2.40 -2.47 -0.17
C HIS A 151 -3.74 -1.74 -0.40
N GLY A 152 -3.86 -0.52 0.12
CA GLY A 152 -5.07 0.28 -0.10
C GLY A 152 -4.89 1.75 0.27
N HIS A 153 -5.59 2.61 -0.46
CA HIS A 153 -5.39 4.06 -0.47
C HIS A 153 -6.64 4.81 -0.04
N THR A 154 -6.44 5.99 0.51
CA THR A 154 -7.51 6.87 0.98
C THR A 154 -7.37 8.25 0.35
N ILE A 155 -8.24 9.16 0.75
CA ILE A 155 -8.12 10.59 0.38
C ILE A 155 -6.82 11.25 0.86
N HIS A 156 -6.01 10.57 1.68
CA HIS A 156 -4.70 11.07 2.10
C HIS A 156 -3.65 10.97 0.99
N SER A 157 -3.84 10.14 -0.04
CA SER A 157 -3.16 10.27 -1.33
C SER A 157 -4.17 10.50 -2.45
N ASP A 158 -4.36 9.50 -3.29
CA ASP A 158 -5.11 9.49 -4.55
C ASP A 158 -6.32 8.54 -4.50
N GLY A 159 -6.56 7.90 -3.36
CA GLY A 159 -7.82 7.24 -3.07
C GLY A 159 -8.97 8.23 -2.98
N ARG A 160 -10.19 7.71 -3.12
CA ARG A 160 -11.44 8.50 -3.10
C ARG A 160 -12.27 8.30 -1.85
N LEU A 161 -11.86 7.39 -0.98
CA LEU A 161 -12.56 7.05 0.24
C LEU A 161 -11.85 7.64 1.47
N PRO A 162 -12.58 8.16 2.47
CA PRO A 162 -12.00 8.37 3.79
C PRO A 162 -11.55 7.03 4.38
N ILE A 163 -10.70 7.06 5.40
CA ILE A 163 -10.19 5.86 6.09
C ILE A 163 -11.34 4.93 6.52
N GLY A 164 -12.39 5.47 7.15
CA GLY A 164 -13.57 4.70 7.53
C GLY A 164 -14.32 4.09 6.34
N GLY A 165 -14.29 4.73 5.17
CA GLY A 165 -14.87 4.21 3.94
C GLY A 165 -14.12 2.99 3.42
N LEU A 166 -12.79 3.06 3.41
CA LEU A 166 -11.92 1.94 3.08
C LEU A 166 -12.09 0.78 4.08
N ALA A 167 -12.12 1.10 5.38
CA ALA A 167 -12.36 0.15 6.45
C ALA A 167 -13.73 -0.55 6.31
N ALA A 168 -14.78 0.18 5.94
CA ALA A 168 -16.10 -0.38 5.67
C ALA A 168 -16.08 -1.37 4.50
N LEU A 169 -15.30 -1.11 3.44
CA LEU A 169 -15.11 -2.06 2.35
C LEU A 169 -14.36 -3.33 2.78
N GLY A 170 -13.32 -3.19 3.60
CA GLY A 170 -12.62 -4.34 4.18
C GLY A 170 -13.55 -5.20 5.04
N VAL A 171 -14.38 -4.57 5.89
CA VAL A 171 -15.38 -5.26 6.71
C VAL A 171 -16.44 -5.96 5.86
N ALA A 172 -16.96 -5.30 4.83
CA ALA A 172 -17.93 -5.89 3.90
C ALA A 172 -17.33 -7.08 3.13
N SER A 173 -16.02 -7.06 2.90
CA SER A 173 -15.27 -8.16 2.28
C SER A 173 -14.91 -9.28 3.26
N GLY A 174 -15.25 -9.14 4.55
CA GLY A 174 -15.01 -10.13 5.60
C GLY A 174 -13.62 -10.09 6.22
N LEU A 175 -12.80 -9.08 5.92
CA LEU A 175 -11.42 -9.00 6.37
C LEU A 175 -11.29 -8.74 7.88
N ASP A 176 -10.24 -9.31 8.47
CA ASP A 176 -9.84 -9.11 9.86
C ASP A 176 -8.95 -7.88 10.04
N PHE A 177 -8.10 -7.61 9.05
CA PHE A 177 -7.22 -6.45 9.03
C PHE A 177 -7.07 -5.88 7.61
N MET A 178 -6.58 -4.65 7.53
CA MET A 178 -6.24 -3.99 6.28
C MET A 178 -5.10 -2.98 6.50
N ALA A 179 -4.06 -3.02 5.67
CA ALA A 179 -3.06 -1.96 5.65
C ALA A 179 -3.58 -0.74 4.88
N VAL A 180 -3.30 0.44 5.41
CA VAL A 180 -3.61 1.72 4.75
C VAL A 180 -2.29 2.36 4.36
N THR A 181 -2.04 2.49 3.06
CA THR A 181 -0.71 2.68 2.47
C THR A 181 -0.63 3.90 1.56
N ASP A 182 -1.28 5.00 1.94
CA ASP A 182 -1.27 6.24 1.15
C ASP A 182 0.15 6.66 0.71
N HIS A 183 0.26 7.16 -0.53
CA HIS A 183 1.54 7.48 -1.17
C HIS A 183 2.32 8.60 -0.46
N ASN A 184 3.56 8.31 -0.09
CA ASN A 184 4.58 9.27 0.40
C ASN A 184 4.14 10.16 1.57
N THR A 185 3.12 9.75 2.31
CA THR A 185 2.58 10.44 3.49
C THR A 185 2.30 9.45 4.62
N VAL A 186 2.26 9.97 5.83
CA VAL A 186 1.84 9.24 7.05
C VAL A 186 0.70 9.98 7.77
N SER A 187 0.09 10.97 7.12
CA SER A 187 -0.94 11.82 7.73
C SER A 187 -2.19 11.06 8.17
N HIS A 188 -2.44 9.87 7.64
CA HIS A 188 -3.54 8.99 8.03
C HIS A 188 -3.26 8.20 9.31
N HIS A 189 -1.98 8.00 9.70
CA HIS A 189 -1.58 7.03 10.73
C HIS A 189 -2.27 7.27 12.08
N THR A 190 -2.35 8.54 12.51
CA THR A 190 -2.96 8.91 13.81
C THR A 190 -4.45 8.61 13.91
N HIS A 191 -5.13 8.43 12.76
CA HIS A 191 -6.57 8.17 12.70
C HIS A 191 -6.91 6.68 12.70
N LEU A 192 -5.95 5.82 12.33
CA LEU A 192 -6.18 4.39 12.13
C LEU A 192 -6.75 3.66 13.35
N PRO A 193 -6.28 3.87 14.60
CA PRO A 193 -6.82 3.16 15.75
C PRO A 193 -8.30 3.47 16.01
N ALA A 194 -8.69 4.75 15.87
CA ALA A 194 -10.07 5.18 16.10
C ALA A 194 -11.02 4.68 15.01
N GLU A 195 -10.60 4.78 13.74
CA GLU A 195 -11.38 4.29 12.60
C GLU A 195 -11.49 2.75 12.61
N GLY A 196 -10.40 2.05 12.89
CA GLY A 196 -10.40 0.60 13.02
C GLY A 196 -11.35 0.11 14.12
N ALA A 197 -11.28 0.73 15.31
CA ALA A 197 -12.19 0.41 16.42
C ALA A 197 -13.66 0.69 16.07
N LYS A 198 -13.93 1.82 15.40
CA LYS A 198 -15.28 2.21 14.96
C LYS A 198 -15.88 1.20 13.98
N HIS A 199 -15.07 0.71 13.03
CA HIS A 199 -15.52 -0.21 11.98
C HIS A 199 -15.37 -1.69 12.37
N GLY A 200 -14.67 -2.00 13.46
CA GLY A 200 -14.47 -3.36 13.95
C GLY A 200 -13.49 -4.18 13.10
N ILE A 201 -12.47 -3.53 12.56
CA ILE A 201 -11.37 -4.09 11.75
C ILE A 201 -10.02 -3.51 12.21
N THR A 202 -8.96 -4.30 12.15
CA THR A 202 -7.62 -3.79 12.47
C THR A 202 -7.04 -3.05 11.26
N LEU A 203 -6.67 -1.78 11.42
CA LEU A 203 -6.00 -1.02 10.38
C LEU A 203 -4.50 -0.97 10.66
N LEU A 204 -3.68 -1.42 9.70
CA LEU A 204 -2.23 -1.42 9.82
C LEU A 204 -1.66 -0.11 9.26
N PRO A 205 -0.77 0.58 9.99
CA PRO A 205 -0.05 1.72 9.45
C PRO A 205 0.90 1.28 8.33
N GLY A 206 0.83 1.97 7.21
CA GLY A 206 1.78 1.83 6.11
C GLY A 206 1.95 3.13 5.36
N GLN A 207 3.06 3.22 4.63
CA GLN A 207 3.31 4.25 3.62
C GLN A 207 3.71 3.53 2.34
N GLU A 208 3.06 3.83 1.22
CA GLU A 208 3.63 3.46 -0.06
C GLU A 208 4.70 4.49 -0.47
N VAL A 209 5.94 4.03 -0.52
CA VAL A 209 7.07 4.79 -1.04
C VAL A 209 7.01 4.72 -2.56
N THR A 210 6.54 5.81 -3.17
CA THR A 210 6.15 5.88 -4.57
C THR A 210 7.12 6.73 -5.37
N THR A 211 7.73 6.14 -6.40
CA THR A 211 8.61 6.83 -7.34
C THR A 211 8.39 6.33 -8.77
N HIS A 212 8.85 7.12 -9.75
CA HIS A 212 8.87 6.72 -11.17
C HIS A 212 9.72 5.47 -11.50
N ARG A 213 10.39 4.87 -10.51
CA ARG A 213 11.23 3.68 -10.68
C ARG A 213 10.72 2.48 -9.87
N GLY A 214 9.47 2.54 -9.41
CA GLY A 214 8.83 1.48 -8.66
C GLY A 214 8.40 1.91 -7.27
N HIS A 215 7.53 1.08 -6.69
CA HIS A 215 6.88 1.35 -5.42
C HIS A 215 7.18 0.27 -4.38
N ALA A 216 7.10 0.63 -3.10
CA ALA A 216 7.23 -0.30 -2.00
C ALA A 216 6.43 0.18 -0.78
N ASN A 217 5.71 -0.72 -0.12
CA ASN A 217 5.07 -0.44 1.16
C ASN A 217 6.05 -0.58 2.33
N ALA A 218 6.11 0.45 3.17
CA ALA A 218 6.78 0.45 4.45
C ALA A 218 5.72 0.32 5.56
N PHE A 219 5.63 -0.85 6.18
CA PHE A 219 4.63 -1.16 7.19
C PHE A 219 5.14 -0.95 8.62
N GLY A 220 4.24 -0.52 9.50
CA GLY A 220 4.47 -0.30 10.93
C GLY A 220 4.33 1.17 11.33
N ASP A 221 4.19 1.41 12.64
CA ASP A 221 4.26 2.76 13.21
C ASP A 221 5.73 3.20 13.32
N ILE A 222 6.34 3.42 12.15
CA ILE A 222 7.77 3.70 11.99
C ILE A 222 8.03 5.13 11.49
N GLY A 223 6.97 5.95 11.42
CA GLY A 223 7.01 7.28 10.84
C GLY A 223 7.32 7.30 9.34
N TRP A 224 7.53 8.50 8.80
CA TRP A 224 7.73 8.72 7.37
C TRP A 224 9.08 8.19 6.87
N ILE A 225 9.05 7.58 5.69
CA ILE A 225 10.22 7.15 4.92
C ILE A 225 10.41 8.11 3.74
N ASP A 226 11.59 8.71 3.63
CA ASP A 226 11.87 9.68 2.58
C ASP A 226 12.04 9.00 1.22
N PHE A 227 11.01 9.09 0.39
CA PHE A 227 10.96 8.53 -0.96
C PHE A 227 11.93 9.18 -1.96
N ARG A 228 12.60 10.27 -1.57
CA ARG A 228 13.61 10.94 -2.38
C ARG A 228 14.99 10.31 -2.20
N GLU A 229 15.20 9.61 -1.08
CA GLU A 229 16.42 8.87 -0.82
C GLU A 229 16.57 7.65 -1.75
N PRO A 230 17.79 7.14 -1.98
CA PRO A 230 17.99 5.89 -2.71
C PRO A 230 17.23 4.72 -2.08
N ALA A 231 16.66 3.83 -2.90
CA ALA A 231 15.81 2.73 -2.42
C ALA A 231 16.46 1.83 -1.35
N GLN A 232 17.78 1.67 -1.38
CA GLN A 232 18.50 0.93 -0.32
C GLN A 232 18.32 1.57 1.06
N ARG A 233 18.27 2.90 1.14
CA ARG A 233 18.01 3.63 2.40
C ARG A 233 16.62 3.36 2.93
N TRP A 234 15.61 3.13 2.07
CA TRP A 234 14.28 2.73 2.52
C TRP A 234 14.33 1.36 3.18
N VAL A 235 15.00 0.38 2.56
CA VAL A 235 15.18 -0.97 3.13
C VAL A 235 15.88 -0.89 4.48
N ASP A 236 16.97 -0.13 4.58
CA ASP A 236 17.78 -0.02 5.79
C ASP A 236 17.04 0.71 6.92
N GLU A 237 16.34 1.79 6.59
CA GLU A 237 15.65 2.61 7.59
C GLU A 237 14.40 1.95 8.13
N VAL A 238 13.61 1.29 7.27
CA VAL A 238 12.43 0.53 7.69
C VAL A 238 12.83 -0.61 8.63
N ASP A 239 13.88 -1.36 8.28
CA ASP A 239 14.43 -2.44 9.10
C ASP A 239 14.95 -1.91 10.45
N ARG A 240 15.74 -0.82 10.43
CA ARG A 240 16.27 -0.16 11.64
C ARG A 240 15.17 0.29 12.61
N ARG A 241 14.02 0.73 12.08
CA ARG A 241 12.86 1.19 12.87
C ARG A 241 11.92 0.04 13.27
N GLY A 242 12.25 -1.21 12.95
CA GLY A 242 11.42 -2.37 13.29
C GLY A 242 10.16 -2.49 12.43
N GLY A 243 10.16 -1.91 11.23
CA GLY A 243 9.11 -2.06 10.24
C GLY A 243 9.32 -3.26 9.31
N ILE A 244 8.52 -3.32 8.26
CA ILE A 244 8.64 -4.31 7.18
C ILE A 244 8.50 -3.57 5.85
N LEU A 245 9.53 -3.65 5.01
CA LEU A 245 9.43 -3.15 3.64
C LEU A 245 8.98 -4.30 2.74
N SER A 246 8.00 -4.05 1.87
CA SER A 246 7.56 -4.94 0.81
C SER A 246 7.66 -4.22 -0.52
N ILE A 247 8.32 -4.81 -1.52
CA ILE A 247 8.24 -4.27 -2.88
C ILE A 247 6.85 -4.56 -3.44
N ASN A 248 6.18 -3.53 -3.93
CA ASN A 248 4.84 -3.65 -4.49
C ASN A 248 4.92 -4.04 -5.96
N HIS A 249 3.94 -4.82 -6.41
CA HIS A 249 3.66 -5.18 -7.81
C HIS A 249 4.88 -5.05 -8.75
N PRO A 250 5.92 -5.89 -8.59
CA PRO A 250 7.24 -5.65 -9.17
C PRO A 250 7.26 -5.63 -10.69
N ILE A 251 6.20 -6.17 -11.31
CA ILE A 251 5.94 -6.12 -12.74
C ILE A 251 4.55 -5.51 -12.92
N SER A 252 4.49 -4.20 -13.17
CA SER A 252 3.24 -3.44 -13.26
C SER A 252 3.41 -2.20 -14.14
N GLY A 253 3.65 -2.39 -15.44
CA GLY A 253 3.75 -1.28 -16.39
C GLY A 253 4.83 -0.25 -16.00
N ASP A 254 4.45 1.03 -15.99
CA ASP A 254 5.29 2.16 -15.59
C ASP A 254 5.54 2.26 -14.07
N CYS A 255 4.84 1.47 -13.26
CA CYS A 255 5.06 1.30 -11.82
C CYS A 255 5.99 0.12 -11.47
N SER A 256 6.56 -0.56 -12.47
CA SER A 256 7.44 -1.71 -12.25
C SER A 256 8.68 -1.34 -11.42
N TRP A 257 9.19 -2.30 -10.65
CA TRP A 257 10.36 -2.08 -9.82
C TRP A 257 11.66 -2.05 -10.65
N LEU A 258 12.33 -0.90 -10.66
CA LEU A 258 13.55 -0.62 -11.42
C LEU A 258 14.74 -0.20 -10.54
N HIS A 259 14.54 -0.07 -9.23
CA HIS A 259 15.63 0.26 -8.31
C HIS A 259 16.57 -0.93 -8.12
N ARG A 260 17.87 -0.65 -8.08
CA ARG A 260 18.88 -1.64 -7.69
C ARG A 260 19.01 -1.65 -6.18
N LEU A 261 19.08 -2.83 -5.60
CA LEU A 261 19.27 -3.04 -4.17
C LEU A 261 20.54 -3.85 -3.94
N GLU A 262 21.31 -3.45 -2.94
CA GLU A 262 22.43 -4.23 -2.40
C GLU A 262 21.89 -5.35 -1.52
N ARG A 263 20.85 -5.03 -0.72
CA ARG A 263 20.11 -5.96 0.12
C ARG A 263 18.62 -5.85 -0.18
N ARG A 264 18.01 -6.97 -0.55
CA ARG A 264 16.57 -7.06 -0.78
C ARG A 264 15.80 -7.05 0.54
N PRO A 265 14.58 -6.48 0.58
CA PRO A 265 13.71 -6.62 1.72
C PRO A 265 13.23 -8.07 1.90
N ALA A 266 12.85 -8.40 3.13
CA ALA A 266 12.35 -9.74 3.48
C ALA A 266 10.95 -10.03 2.92
N ALA A 267 10.16 -9.01 2.57
CA ALA A 267 8.81 -9.17 2.04
C ALA A 267 8.69 -8.66 0.59
N VAL A 268 7.71 -9.20 -0.13
CA VAL A 268 7.35 -8.80 -1.49
C VAL A 268 5.86 -9.04 -1.72
N GLU A 269 5.21 -8.08 -2.39
CA GLU A 269 3.88 -8.25 -2.96
C GLU A 269 4.00 -9.06 -4.25
N LEU A 270 3.99 -10.39 -4.13
CA LEU A 270 4.12 -11.27 -5.27
C LEU A 270 2.79 -11.40 -6.04
N TRP A 271 1.67 -11.15 -5.35
CA TRP A 271 0.33 -11.25 -5.92
C TRP A 271 -0.42 -9.92 -5.78
N HIS A 272 -0.53 -9.19 -6.87
CA HIS A 272 -1.24 -7.91 -6.94
C HIS A 272 -2.57 -8.06 -7.69
N SER A 273 -3.52 -7.13 -7.50
CA SER A 273 -4.82 -7.16 -8.19
C SER A 273 -4.72 -7.17 -9.73
N THR A 274 -3.66 -6.59 -10.31
CA THR A 274 -3.40 -6.67 -11.76
C THR A 274 -3.20 -8.10 -12.27
N TRP A 275 -2.96 -9.08 -11.38
CA TRP A 275 -2.94 -10.50 -11.73
C TRP A 275 -4.24 -11.00 -12.35
N TYR A 276 -5.39 -10.42 -11.98
CA TYR A 276 -6.69 -10.82 -12.54
C TYR A 276 -6.81 -10.52 -14.04
N LEU A 277 -5.88 -9.74 -14.63
CA LEU A 277 -5.78 -9.53 -16.07
C LEU A 277 -5.26 -10.77 -16.81
N GLU A 278 -4.40 -11.59 -16.17
CA GLU A 278 -3.84 -12.81 -16.74
C GLU A 278 -3.61 -13.87 -15.64
N LEU A 279 -4.66 -14.64 -15.32
CA LEU A 279 -4.66 -15.60 -14.21
C LEU A 279 -3.62 -16.74 -14.30
N ILE A 280 -3.04 -16.94 -15.49
CA ILE A 280 -2.01 -17.95 -15.76
C ILE A 280 -0.59 -17.37 -15.83
N SER A 281 -0.44 -16.06 -15.57
CA SER A 281 0.85 -15.39 -15.67
C SER A 281 1.85 -16.02 -14.72
N THR A 282 3.12 -16.01 -15.08
CA THR A 282 4.22 -16.48 -14.22
C THR A 282 5.35 -15.44 -14.14
N ALA A 283 5.12 -14.24 -14.67
CA ALA A 283 6.13 -13.19 -14.71
C ALA A 283 6.59 -12.78 -13.29
N PRO A 284 5.71 -12.57 -12.29
CA PRO A 284 6.15 -12.26 -10.93
C PRO A 284 6.99 -13.38 -10.30
N PHE A 285 6.66 -14.65 -10.56
CA PHE A 285 7.47 -15.79 -10.12
C PHE A 285 8.88 -15.77 -10.75
N ALA A 286 8.98 -15.46 -12.04
CA ALA A 286 10.27 -15.35 -12.72
C ALA A 286 11.15 -14.26 -12.10
N TRP A 287 10.57 -13.11 -11.73
CA TRP A 287 11.28 -12.04 -11.04
C TRP A 287 11.68 -12.42 -9.60
N PHE A 288 10.80 -13.13 -8.89
CA PHE A 288 11.01 -13.61 -7.52
C PHE A 288 12.15 -14.62 -7.40
N ARG A 289 12.56 -15.30 -8.48
CA ARG A 289 13.73 -16.22 -8.49
C ARG A 289 15.02 -15.60 -8.00
N THR A 290 15.08 -14.28 -7.88
CA THR A 290 16.23 -13.54 -7.38
C THR A 290 16.15 -13.23 -5.87
N TRP A 291 15.03 -13.50 -5.20
CA TRP A 291 14.86 -13.23 -3.77
C TRP A 291 15.62 -14.22 -2.88
N PRO A 292 16.01 -13.81 -1.65
CA PRO A 292 16.56 -14.74 -0.67
C PRO A 292 15.53 -15.81 -0.29
N GLU A 293 16.05 -16.96 0.15
CA GLU A 293 15.24 -18.02 0.74
C GLU A 293 14.43 -17.50 1.93
N GLY A 294 13.20 -17.98 2.09
CA GLY A 294 12.33 -17.61 3.21
C GLY A 294 11.71 -16.22 3.11
N ALA A 295 11.73 -15.59 1.94
CA ALA A 295 11.04 -14.32 1.74
C ALA A 295 9.52 -14.44 2.00
N THR A 296 8.98 -13.45 2.67
CA THR A 296 7.55 -13.35 2.98
C THR A 296 6.78 -12.89 1.77
N LEU A 297 5.75 -13.64 1.40
CA LEU A 297 4.89 -13.33 0.27
C LEU A 297 3.66 -12.60 0.75
N LEU A 298 3.38 -11.45 0.14
CA LEU A 298 2.21 -10.62 0.38
C LEU A 298 1.43 -10.44 -0.91
N GLY A 299 0.16 -10.09 -0.75
CA GLY A 299 -0.71 -9.64 -1.81
C GLY A 299 -1.64 -8.54 -1.35
N GLY A 300 -2.06 -7.72 -2.29
CA GLY A 300 -2.89 -6.56 -2.00
C GLY A 300 -3.76 -6.16 -3.19
N SER A 301 -4.89 -5.54 -2.88
CA SER A 301 -5.85 -5.11 -3.89
C SER A 301 -5.44 -3.83 -4.59
N ASP A 302 -4.67 -2.98 -3.91
CA ASP A 302 -4.34 -1.61 -4.36
C ASP A 302 -5.62 -0.81 -4.62
N THR A 303 -6.56 -0.90 -3.66
CA THR A 303 -7.87 -0.27 -3.80
C THR A 303 -7.79 1.24 -3.60
N HIS A 304 -8.28 2.00 -4.58
CA HIS A 304 -8.36 3.46 -4.51
C HIS A 304 -9.81 3.95 -4.40
N MET A 305 -10.76 3.23 -4.98
CA MET A 305 -12.13 3.73 -5.14
C MET A 305 -13.20 2.64 -5.25
N LEU A 306 -14.44 2.99 -4.94
CA LEU A 306 -15.57 2.06 -4.92
C LEU A 306 -15.93 1.52 -6.32
N GLU A 307 -15.67 2.31 -7.35
CA GLU A 307 -16.01 1.97 -8.73
C GLU A 307 -15.05 0.95 -9.36
N GLU A 308 -13.92 0.66 -8.70
CA GLU A 308 -13.04 -0.42 -9.12
C GLU A 308 -13.80 -1.76 -9.08
N PRO A 309 -13.54 -2.65 -10.04
CA PRO A 309 -14.23 -3.92 -10.11
C PRO A 309 -13.82 -4.86 -8.99
N GLN A 310 -12.67 -4.64 -8.34
CA GLN A 310 -12.18 -5.44 -7.22
C GLN A 310 -12.51 -4.78 -5.88
N ARG A 311 -12.70 -5.60 -4.85
CA ARG A 311 -12.81 -5.15 -3.45
C ARG A 311 -11.57 -5.54 -2.65
N PRO A 312 -11.32 -4.86 -1.52
CA PRO A 312 -10.25 -5.25 -0.62
C PRO A 312 -10.26 -6.75 -0.31
N GLY A 313 -9.08 -7.36 -0.31
CA GLY A 313 -8.88 -8.79 -0.18
C GLY A 313 -8.86 -9.53 -1.51
N THR A 314 -8.77 -8.86 -2.66
CA THR A 314 -8.62 -9.53 -3.97
C THR A 314 -7.28 -9.14 -4.62
N PRO A 315 -6.19 -9.90 -4.38
CA PRO A 315 -6.10 -11.17 -3.63
C PRO A 315 -6.08 -11.00 -2.10
N THR A 316 -6.40 -12.07 -1.37
CA THR A 316 -6.42 -12.05 0.12
C THR A 316 -5.08 -12.53 0.65
N THR A 317 -4.46 -11.75 1.53
CA THR A 317 -3.32 -12.23 2.32
C THR A 317 -3.81 -12.74 3.67
N TRP A 318 -3.47 -13.98 3.98
CA TRP A 318 -3.70 -14.62 5.26
C TRP A 318 -2.43 -14.54 6.11
N VAL A 319 -2.58 -14.23 7.40
CA VAL A 319 -1.46 -14.16 8.36
C VAL A 319 -1.78 -14.99 9.58
N ALA A 320 -0.90 -15.93 9.94
CA ALA A 320 -1.02 -16.66 11.19
C ALA A 320 -0.41 -15.87 12.35
N ALA A 321 -1.25 -15.43 13.28
CA ALA A 321 -0.89 -14.59 14.40
C ALA A 321 -1.58 -15.04 15.70
N THR A 322 -1.11 -14.54 16.84
CA THR A 322 -1.69 -14.86 18.16
C THR A 322 -3.07 -14.25 18.37
N ASP A 323 -3.30 -13.09 17.75
CA ASP A 323 -4.55 -12.35 17.75
C ASP A 323 -4.58 -11.38 16.54
N ALA A 324 -5.67 -10.61 16.42
CA ALA A 324 -5.88 -9.70 15.30
C ALA A 324 -5.28 -8.29 15.51
N SER A 325 -4.47 -8.05 16.54
CA SER A 325 -3.81 -6.75 16.75
C SER A 325 -2.81 -6.44 15.64
N ALA A 326 -2.54 -5.15 15.41
CA ALA A 326 -1.60 -4.74 14.38
C ALA A 326 -0.19 -5.31 14.64
N GLU A 327 0.21 -5.34 15.91
CA GLU A 327 1.49 -5.88 16.37
C GLU A 327 1.60 -7.39 16.07
N ALA A 328 0.56 -8.16 16.43
CA ALA A 328 0.55 -9.61 16.20
C ALA A 328 0.53 -9.97 14.71
N ILE A 329 -0.22 -9.21 13.90
CA ILE A 329 -0.25 -9.39 12.44
C ILE A 329 1.11 -9.09 11.82
N LEU A 330 1.72 -7.95 12.15
CA LEU A 330 3.05 -7.60 11.61
C LEU A 330 4.14 -8.58 12.08
N GLU A 331 4.03 -9.13 13.29
CA GLU A 331 4.93 -10.20 13.74
C GLU A 331 4.70 -11.52 12.97
N GLY A 332 3.45 -11.83 12.61
CA GLY A 332 3.10 -12.90 11.68
C GLY A 332 3.79 -12.74 10.32
N VAL A 333 3.74 -11.54 9.76
CA VAL A 333 4.42 -11.20 8.51
C VAL A 333 5.93 -11.34 8.65
N ARG A 334 6.54 -10.76 9.68
CA ARG A 334 8.01 -10.83 9.90
C ARG A 334 8.51 -12.26 10.01
N ALA A 335 7.70 -13.16 10.58
CA ALA A 335 8.03 -14.56 10.71
C ALA A 335 7.69 -15.40 9.46
N GLY A 336 7.28 -14.79 8.35
CA GLY A 336 6.93 -15.47 7.11
C GLY A 336 5.68 -16.35 7.22
N ARG A 337 4.82 -16.13 8.22
CA ARG A 337 3.59 -16.91 8.44
C ARG A 337 2.46 -16.37 7.58
N THR A 338 2.69 -16.31 6.27
CA THR A 338 1.74 -15.78 5.29
C THR A 338 1.32 -16.81 4.27
N ALA A 339 0.11 -16.63 3.76
CA ALA A 339 -0.43 -17.34 2.61
C ALA A 339 -1.28 -16.37 1.80
N ILE A 340 -1.47 -16.61 0.51
CA ILE A 340 -2.32 -15.77 -0.34
C ILE A 340 -3.31 -16.65 -1.07
N THR A 341 -4.56 -16.20 -1.16
CA THR A 341 -5.62 -16.84 -1.96
C THR A 341 -6.15 -15.87 -3.01
N GLY A 342 -6.33 -16.33 -4.24
CA GLY A 342 -6.75 -15.50 -5.37
C GLY A 342 -8.20 -15.71 -5.82
N SER A 343 -8.97 -16.59 -5.17
CA SER A 343 -10.35 -16.85 -5.59
C SER A 343 -11.28 -15.69 -5.19
N GLY A 344 -12.21 -15.36 -6.08
CA GLY A 344 -13.26 -14.39 -5.81
C GLY A 344 -14.59 -14.82 -6.41
N SER A 345 -15.66 -14.18 -5.96
CA SER A 345 -17.01 -14.33 -6.49
C SER A 345 -17.56 -12.98 -6.94
N PHE A 346 -18.42 -12.97 -7.94
CA PHE A 346 -19.05 -11.73 -8.42
C PHE A 346 -20.35 -11.45 -7.66
N ASP A 347 -20.44 -10.28 -7.04
CA ASP A 347 -21.70 -9.66 -6.63
C ASP A 347 -22.06 -8.59 -7.67
N GLY A 348 -22.96 -8.94 -8.58
CA GLY A 348 -23.22 -8.15 -9.78
C GLY A 348 -21.96 -8.06 -10.66
N THR A 349 -21.38 -6.86 -10.76
CA THR A 349 -20.14 -6.59 -11.52
C THR A 349 -18.90 -6.48 -10.64
N VAL A 350 -19.07 -6.59 -9.31
CA VAL A 350 -18.00 -6.39 -8.33
C VAL A 350 -17.43 -7.76 -7.93
N LEU A 351 -16.12 -7.91 -8.03
CA LEU A 351 -15.37 -9.07 -7.54
C LEU A 351 -15.12 -8.93 -6.04
N MET A 352 -15.74 -9.81 -5.27
CA MET A 352 -15.54 -9.98 -3.83
C MET A 352 -14.56 -11.13 -3.57
N PRO A 353 -13.76 -11.10 -2.50
CA PRO A 353 -12.94 -12.25 -2.13
C PRO A 353 -13.80 -13.44 -1.71
N GLU A 354 -13.39 -14.65 -2.11
CA GLU A 354 -13.97 -15.89 -1.58
C GLU A 354 -13.11 -16.36 -0.41
N LEU A 355 -13.53 -16.03 0.81
CA LEU A 355 -12.72 -16.34 1.99
C LEU A 355 -12.90 -17.78 2.44
N MET A 356 -14.14 -18.29 2.48
CA MET A 356 -14.48 -19.49 3.25
C MET A 356 -14.23 -20.80 2.53
N ARG A 357 -14.30 -20.80 1.19
CA ARG A 357 -14.23 -22.03 0.38
C ARG A 357 -13.14 -22.02 -0.69
N ALA A 358 -12.41 -20.92 -0.82
CA ALA A 358 -11.34 -20.83 -1.81
C ALA A 358 -10.21 -21.82 -1.51
N PRO A 359 -9.65 -22.54 -2.51
CA PRO A 359 -8.46 -23.33 -2.28
C PRO A 359 -7.40 -22.49 -1.56
N ALA A 360 -6.83 -23.03 -0.48
CA ALA A 360 -5.81 -22.37 0.33
C ALA A 360 -4.59 -23.29 0.49
N LEU A 361 -3.43 -22.68 0.68
CA LEU A 361 -2.18 -23.36 0.94
C LEU A 361 -1.52 -22.68 2.13
N VAL A 362 -1.44 -23.37 3.26
CA VAL A 362 -0.91 -22.82 4.52
C VAL A 362 0.23 -23.66 5.05
N ARG A 363 1.18 -23.04 5.75
CA ARG A 363 2.31 -23.74 6.37
C ARG A 363 1.95 -24.22 7.78
N LEU A 364 2.34 -25.45 8.11
CA LEU A 364 2.23 -26.05 9.44
C LEU A 364 3.53 -26.82 9.71
N GLY A 365 4.41 -26.26 10.53
CA GLY A 365 5.76 -26.77 10.74
C GLY A 365 6.54 -26.95 9.43
N GLY A 366 7.06 -28.16 9.21
CA GLY A 366 7.79 -28.56 8.01
C GLY A 366 6.91 -28.98 6.82
N GLU A 367 5.60 -28.75 6.89
CA GLU A 367 4.63 -29.13 5.87
C GLU A 367 3.88 -27.92 5.32
N VAL A 368 3.40 -28.05 4.10
CA VAL A 368 2.32 -27.21 3.56
C VAL A 368 1.05 -28.04 3.48
N VAL A 369 -0.06 -27.44 3.90
CA VAL A 369 -1.38 -28.07 3.91
C VAL A 369 -2.24 -27.40 2.85
N ALA A 370 -2.63 -28.17 1.84
CA ALA A 370 -3.62 -27.75 0.86
C ALA A 370 -5.02 -27.96 1.46
N VAL A 371 -5.88 -26.94 1.43
CA VAL A 371 -7.23 -26.91 2.01
C VAL A 371 -8.22 -26.52 0.94
N ASP A 372 -9.35 -27.23 0.85
CA ASP A 372 -10.38 -27.07 -0.19
C ASP A 372 -9.80 -27.15 -1.61
N ALA A 373 -8.80 -28.00 -1.79
CA ALA A 373 -7.93 -28.03 -2.98
C ALA A 373 -7.93 -29.39 -3.70
N GLU A 374 -8.89 -30.28 -3.42
CA GLU A 374 -8.98 -31.57 -4.08
C GLU A 374 -9.03 -31.41 -5.61
N GLY A 375 -8.19 -32.16 -6.33
CA GLY A 375 -8.09 -32.08 -7.79
C GLY A 375 -7.16 -30.98 -8.31
N LEU A 376 -6.64 -30.09 -7.45
CA LEU A 376 -5.59 -29.13 -7.83
C LEU A 376 -4.22 -29.81 -7.83
N VAL A 377 -3.24 -29.10 -8.39
CA VAL A 377 -1.84 -29.50 -8.41
C VAL A 377 -1.03 -28.54 -7.54
N LEU A 378 -0.35 -29.09 -6.54
CA LEU A 378 0.71 -28.40 -5.80
C LEU A 378 1.97 -28.36 -6.65
N VAL A 379 2.54 -27.16 -6.80
CA VAL A 379 3.78 -26.89 -7.52
C VAL A 379 4.73 -26.15 -6.58
N ASP A 380 5.98 -26.58 -6.53
CA ASP A 380 7.04 -25.91 -5.77
C ASP A 380 7.91 -24.99 -6.64
N GLY A 381 8.87 -24.31 -6.02
CA GLY A 381 9.79 -23.38 -6.66
C GLY A 381 10.70 -24.01 -7.72
N PHE A 382 10.87 -25.35 -7.70
CA PHE A 382 11.59 -26.11 -8.73
C PHE A 382 10.67 -26.61 -9.85
N GLY A 383 9.36 -26.38 -9.75
CA GLY A 383 8.36 -26.82 -10.71
C GLY A 383 7.97 -28.29 -10.53
N ARG A 384 8.34 -28.96 -9.44
CA ARG A 384 7.90 -30.33 -9.16
C ARG A 384 6.42 -30.31 -8.80
N ARG A 385 5.67 -31.30 -9.29
CA ARG A 385 4.21 -31.33 -9.28
C ARG A 385 3.68 -32.49 -8.45
N ARG A 386 2.71 -32.22 -7.58
CA ARG A 386 2.02 -33.22 -6.75
C ARG A 386 0.51 -33.00 -6.84
N SER A 387 -0.26 -34.05 -7.11
CA SER A 387 -1.72 -33.97 -7.12
C SER A 387 -2.27 -33.92 -5.70
N VAL A 388 -3.21 -33.02 -5.45
CA VAL A 388 -4.01 -33.00 -4.22
C VAL A 388 -5.21 -33.93 -4.41
N ARG A 389 -5.33 -34.95 -3.56
CA ARG A 389 -6.25 -36.09 -3.68
C ARG A 389 -7.37 -36.07 -2.66
N SER A 390 -7.37 -35.11 -1.75
CA SER A 390 -8.43 -34.94 -0.76
C SER A 390 -8.64 -33.46 -0.45
N ALA A 391 -9.79 -33.12 0.14
CA ALA A 391 -10.12 -31.75 0.52
C ALA A 391 -9.08 -31.12 1.48
N ARG A 392 -8.35 -31.92 2.25
CA ARG A 392 -7.26 -31.47 3.10
C ARG A 392 -6.09 -32.45 3.05
N GLU A 393 -4.97 -32.03 2.49
CA GLU A 393 -3.78 -32.88 2.33
C GLU A 393 -2.50 -32.12 2.71
N ALA A 394 -1.64 -32.78 3.48
CA ALA A 394 -0.35 -32.24 3.90
C ALA A 394 0.77 -32.79 3.02
N PHE A 395 1.75 -31.93 2.74
CA PHE A 395 2.92 -32.25 1.94
C PHE A 395 4.17 -31.76 2.67
N ALA A 396 5.18 -32.62 2.80
CA ALA A 396 6.51 -32.18 3.22
C ALA A 396 7.00 -31.03 2.31
N ALA A 397 7.48 -29.96 2.93
CA ALA A 397 7.82 -28.71 2.25
C ALA A 397 8.96 -27.99 2.98
N ASP A 398 10.17 -28.21 2.48
CA ASP A 398 11.35 -27.44 2.86
C ASP A 398 11.16 -25.97 2.42
N PRO A 399 11.35 -24.96 3.30
CA PRO A 399 11.34 -23.56 2.91
C PRO A 399 12.23 -23.23 1.70
N ALA A 400 13.33 -23.95 1.51
CA ALA A 400 14.24 -23.79 0.35
C ALA A 400 13.58 -24.13 -0.99
N ASP A 401 12.53 -24.95 -0.98
CA ASP A 401 11.79 -25.38 -2.16
C ASP A 401 10.69 -24.38 -2.56
N GLY A 402 10.49 -23.30 -1.80
CA GLY A 402 9.49 -22.27 -2.07
C GLY A 402 9.79 -21.40 -3.31
N PRO A 403 8.80 -20.60 -3.77
CA PRO A 403 7.46 -20.51 -3.24
C PRO A 403 6.60 -21.69 -3.72
N PHE A 404 5.63 -22.09 -2.89
CA PHE A 404 4.67 -23.13 -3.22
C PHE A 404 3.36 -22.50 -3.71
N HIS A 405 2.73 -23.11 -4.71
CA HIS A 405 1.45 -22.63 -5.22
C HIS A 405 0.55 -23.78 -5.69
N LEU A 406 -0.76 -23.54 -5.59
CA LEU A 406 -1.80 -24.44 -6.08
C LEU A 406 -2.28 -23.96 -7.44
N VAL A 407 -2.38 -24.87 -8.40
CA VAL A 407 -2.89 -24.57 -9.74
C VAL A 407 -4.03 -25.48 -10.16
N LEU A 408 -4.96 -24.92 -10.94
CA LEU A 408 -5.96 -25.66 -11.69
C LEU A 408 -5.34 -26.38 -12.90
N ALA A 409 -6.09 -27.30 -13.51
CA ALA A 409 -5.66 -28.02 -14.71
C ALA A 409 -5.37 -27.08 -15.90
N ASP A 410 -6.05 -25.93 -15.97
CA ASP A 410 -5.82 -24.87 -16.97
C ASP A 410 -4.68 -23.91 -16.59
N ARG A 411 -3.95 -24.21 -15.51
CA ARG A 411 -2.79 -23.48 -14.99
C ARG A 411 -3.10 -22.17 -14.25
N ARG A 412 -4.37 -21.84 -14.01
CA ARG A 412 -4.70 -20.71 -13.14
C ARG A 412 -4.18 -20.95 -11.72
N ILE A 413 -3.52 -19.96 -11.15
CA ILE A 413 -2.99 -20.01 -9.79
C ILE A 413 -4.10 -19.65 -8.80
N MET A 414 -4.27 -20.47 -7.76
CA MET A 414 -5.40 -20.38 -6.82
C MET A 414 -4.97 -19.94 -5.41
N ALA A 415 -3.80 -20.40 -4.97
CA ALA A 415 -3.21 -20.05 -3.68
C ALA A 415 -1.69 -20.15 -3.74
N LEU A 416 -1.02 -19.45 -2.84
CA LEU A 416 0.43 -19.51 -2.69
C LEU A 416 0.89 -19.28 -1.25
N CYS A 417 2.03 -19.85 -0.89
CA CYS A 417 2.71 -19.60 0.38
C CYS A 417 4.23 -19.74 0.21
N ALA A 418 4.99 -19.16 1.15
CA ALA A 418 6.44 -19.34 1.21
C ALA A 418 6.81 -20.70 1.79
#